data_AF-A0A7K3YX54-F1
#
_entry.id   AF-A0A7K3YX54-F1
#
_cell.length_a   1.000
_cell.length_b   1.000
_cell.length_c   1.000
_cell.angle_alpha   90.00
_cell.angle_beta   90.00
_cell.angle_gamma   90.00
#
_symmetry.space_group_name_H-M   'P 1'
#
loop_
_entity.id
_entity.type
_entity.pdbx_description
1 polymer ?
#
loop_
_entity_poly.entity_id
_entity_poly.type
_entity_poly.pdbx_seq_one_letter_code
_entity_poly.pdbx_strand_id
1 'polypeptide(L)'
;MPVKKPAVAAGKAKTLAGLEKKIGKVPKFFRDLTIKEPEMFNLVMKFEDHIWSDGKLSKKTKKLIAIAVAAALRDQHAVRAQLAGAKNVGCTKAEVEEALRVTFLLSGMPAYVYGRAQLDDVMK
;
A
#
# COMPACT_ATOMS: atom_id res chain seq x y z
N MET A 1 26.42 -8.76 -28.46
CA MET A 1 25.16 -8.62 -29.24
C MET A 1 24.47 -7.34 -28.82
N PRO A 2 24.03 -6.46 -29.73
CA PRO A 2 23.37 -5.23 -29.35
C PRO A 2 21.96 -5.59 -28.84
N VAL A 3 21.73 -5.40 -27.54
CA VAL A 3 20.41 -5.57 -26.94
C VAL A 3 19.51 -4.47 -27.51
N LYS A 4 18.49 -4.87 -28.28
CA LYS A 4 17.47 -3.97 -28.82
C LYS A 4 16.90 -3.11 -27.69
N LYS A 5 16.98 -1.79 -27.85
CA LYS A 5 16.30 -0.79 -27.01
C LYS A 5 14.79 -1.12 -27.00
N PRO A 6 14.17 -1.45 -25.86
CA PRO A 6 12.73 -1.56 -25.80
C PRO A 6 12.12 -0.16 -25.84
N ALA A 7 11.13 0.03 -26.70
CA ALA A 7 10.35 1.25 -26.82
C ALA A 7 9.54 1.50 -25.53
N VAL A 8 10.10 2.24 -24.57
CA VAL A 8 9.41 2.62 -23.33
C VAL A 8 9.51 4.14 -23.11
N ALA A 9 9.16 4.92 -24.12
CA ALA A 9 9.11 6.38 -24.03
C ALA A 9 7.68 6.94 -23.83
N ALA A 10 6.62 6.19 -24.18
CA ALA A 10 5.26 6.75 -24.25
C ALA A 10 4.41 6.60 -22.97
N GLY A 11 4.84 5.80 -21.97
CA GLY A 11 4.00 5.42 -20.82
C GLY A 11 4.20 6.22 -19.52
N LYS A 12 5.25 7.05 -19.41
CA LYS A 12 5.75 7.58 -18.12
C LYS A 12 4.83 8.58 -17.42
N ALA A 13 4.10 9.42 -18.16
CA ALA A 13 3.24 10.45 -17.57
C ALA A 13 1.86 9.91 -17.12
N LYS A 14 1.26 8.99 -17.89
CA LYS A 14 -0.01 8.35 -17.53
C LYS A 14 0.11 7.41 -16.33
N THR A 15 1.28 6.80 -16.13
CA THR A 15 1.55 5.87 -15.02
C THR A 15 1.71 6.59 -13.68
N LEU A 16 2.45 7.71 -13.63
CA LEU A 16 2.63 8.47 -12.39
C LEU A 16 1.35 9.15 -11.91
N ALA A 17 0.58 9.78 -12.80
CA ALA A 17 -0.69 10.40 -12.43
C ALA A 17 -1.75 9.36 -12.00
N GLY A 18 -1.75 8.19 -12.67
CA GLY A 18 -2.60 7.06 -12.27
C GLY A 18 -2.19 6.48 -10.93
N LEU A 19 -0.90 6.42 -10.64
CA LEU A 19 -0.36 5.98 -9.36
C LEU A 19 -0.68 6.99 -8.26
N GLU A 20 -0.51 8.29 -8.49
CA GLU A 20 -0.84 9.34 -7.53
C GLU A 20 -2.32 9.31 -7.14
N LYS A 21 -3.21 9.00 -8.09
CA LYS A 21 -4.64 8.80 -7.82
C LYS A 21 -4.94 7.55 -7.00
N LYS A 22 -4.17 6.46 -7.19
CA LYS A 22 -4.37 5.17 -6.49
C LYS A 22 -3.80 5.17 -5.07
N ILE A 23 -2.59 5.71 -4.88
CA ILE A 23 -1.82 5.57 -3.64
C ILE A 23 -1.54 6.90 -2.94
N GLY A 24 -2.01 8.03 -3.47
CA GLY A 24 -1.66 9.36 -2.96
C GLY A 24 -0.28 9.81 -3.43
N LYS A 25 0.39 10.67 -2.66
CA LYS A 25 1.67 11.26 -3.08
C LYS A 25 2.73 10.18 -3.33
N VAL A 26 3.11 9.97 -4.59
CA VAL A 26 4.12 8.98 -4.98
C VAL A 26 5.46 9.34 -4.34
N PRO A 27 6.09 8.42 -3.58
CA PRO A 27 7.40 8.66 -2.99
C PRO A 27 8.44 9.02 -4.04
N LYS A 28 9.37 9.91 -3.70
CA LYS A 28 10.44 10.36 -4.61
C LYS A 28 11.22 9.19 -5.23
N PHE A 29 11.44 8.12 -4.45
CA PHE A 29 12.05 6.88 -4.93
C PHE A 29 11.35 6.28 -6.16
N PHE A 30 10.02 6.17 -6.14
CA PHE A 30 9.27 5.63 -7.27
C PHE A 30 9.39 6.53 -8.51
N ARG A 31 9.40 7.85 -8.33
CA ARG A 31 9.63 8.80 -9.43
C ARG A 31 11.01 8.61 -10.05
N ASP A 32 12.04 8.50 -9.23
CA ASP A 32 13.41 8.25 -9.70
C ASP A 32 13.50 6.90 -10.43
N LEU A 33 12.78 5.87 -9.96
CA LEU A 33 12.73 4.55 -10.58
C LEU A 33 12.15 4.58 -12.01
N THR A 34 11.13 5.42 -12.27
CA THR A 34 10.60 5.59 -13.64
C THR A 34 11.61 6.15 -14.64
N ILE A 35 12.64 6.84 -14.15
CA ILE A 35 13.66 7.49 -14.97
C ILE A 35 14.89 6.59 -15.08
N LYS A 36 15.41 6.12 -13.94
CA LYS A 36 16.68 5.41 -13.83
C LYS A 36 16.55 3.92 -14.17
N GLU A 37 15.48 3.27 -13.73
CA GLU A 37 15.29 1.80 -13.85
C GLU A 37 13.83 1.47 -14.24
N PRO A 38 13.39 1.83 -15.45
CA PRO A 38 11.98 1.75 -15.84
C PRO A 38 11.43 0.32 -15.89
N GLU A 39 12.28 -0.68 -16.17
CA GLU A 39 11.87 -2.09 -16.14
C GLU A 39 11.57 -2.55 -14.72
N MET A 40 12.42 -2.19 -13.75
CA MET A 40 12.17 -2.46 -12.33
C MET A 40 10.86 -1.83 -11.87
N PHE A 41 10.61 -0.57 -12.24
CA PHE A 41 9.33 0.08 -11.94
C PHE A 41 8.14 -0.71 -12.48
N ASN A 42 8.19 -1.14 -13.74
CA ASN A 42 7.10 -1.91 -14.35
C ASN A 42 6.88 -3.26 -13.68
N LEU A 43 7.95 -3.94 -13.26
CA LEU A 43 7.85 -5.21 -12.52
C LEU A 43 7.20 -5.03 -11.16
N VAL A 44 7.61 -4.01 -10.39
CA VAL A 44 7.01 -3.69 -9.09
C VAL A 44 5.53 -3.36 -9.23
N MET A 45 5.15 -2.55 -10.23
CA MET A 45 3.74 -2.20 -10.45
C MET A 45 2.88 -3.39 -10.86
N LYS A 46 3.40 -4.29 -11.72
CA LYS A 46 2.71 -5.54 -12.06
C LYS A 46 2.52 -6.44 -10.83
N PHE A 47 3.54 -6.54 -9.99
CA PHE A 47 3.47 -7.31 -8.76
C PHE A 47 2.42 -6.72 -7.80
N GLU A 48 2.44 -5.40 -7.58
CA GLU A 48 1.42 -4.74 -6.75
C GLU A 48 0.00 -4.96 -7.28
N ASP A 49 -0.24 -4.71 -8.57
CA ASP A 49 -1.57 -4.88 -9.17
C ASP A 49 -2.05 -6.34 -9.03
N HIS A 50 -1.16 -7.33 -9.20
CA HIS A 50 -1.50 -8.75 -9.00
C HIS A 50 -1.85 -9.08 -7.54
N ILE A 51 -1.02 -8.66 -6.58
CA ILE A 51 -1.25 -8.95 -5.15
C ILE A 51 -2.52 -8.28 -4.65
N TRP A 52 -2.81 -7.05 -5.09
CA TRP A 52 -4.01 -6.34 -4.67
C TRP A 52 -5.27 -6.79 -5.41
N SER A 53 -5.20 -7.46 -6.56
CA SER A 53 -6.40 -7.89 -7.29
C SER A 53 -7.27 -8.84 -6.45
N ASP A 54 -8.60 -8.77 -6.62
CA ASP A 54 -9.51 -9.68 -5.91
C ASP A 54 -9.24 -11.15 -6.30
N GLY A 55 -9.38 -12.04 -5.33
CA GLY A 55 -9.21 -13.48 -5.51
C GLY A 55 -9.98 -14.23 -4.43
N LYS A 56 -9.35 -15.24 -3.81
CA LYS A 56 -9.94 -15.92 -2.64
C LYS A 56 -10.13 -14.96 -1.45
N LEU A 57 -9.29 -13.93 -1.36
CA LEU A 57 -9.47 -12.81 -0.45
C LEU A 57 -9.79 -11.56 -1.27
N SER A 58 -10.78 -10.79 -0.80
CA SER A 58 -11.10 -9.50 -1.39
C SER A 58 -10.00 -8.47 -1.12
N LYS A 59 -9.95 -7.41 -1.92
CA LYS A 59 -9.12 -6.21 -1.69
C LYS A 59 -9.28 -5.66 -0.27
N LYS A 60 -10.52 -5.60 0.19
CA LYS A 60 -10.88 -5.15 1.53
C LYS A 60 -10.25 -6.03 2.60
N THR A 61 -10.37 -7.35 2.47
CA THR A 61 -9.74 -8.32 3.39
C THR A 61 -8.22 -8.20 3.37
N LYS A 62 -7.60 -8.10 2.19
CA LYS A 62 -6.14 -7.91 2.05
C LYS A 62 -5.68 -6.60 2.70
N LYS A 63 -6.49 -5.54 2.62
CA LYS A 63 -6.18 -4.25 3.25
C LYS A 63 -6.17 -4.34 4.78
N LEU A 64 -7.13 -5.04 5.37
CA LEU A 64 -7.15 -5.28 6.83
C LEU A 64 -5.91 -6.07 7.28
N ILE A 65 -5.51 -7.11 6.52
CA ILE A 65 -4.28 -7.86 6.78
C ILE A 65 -3.05 -6.94 6.71
N ALA A 66 -2.95 -6.10 5.68
CA ALA A 66 -1.82 -5.17 5.54
C ALA A 66 -1.74 -4.15 6.68
N ILE A 67 -2.88 -3.65 7.17
CA ILE A 67 -2.92 -2.76 8.34
C ILE A 67 -2.45 -3.50 9.60
N ALA A 68 -2.92 -4.73 9.83
CA ALA A 68 -2.52 -5.56 10.96
C ALA A 68 -0.99 -5.83 10.97
N VAL A 69 -0.42 -6.21 9.81
CA VAL A 69 1.02 -6.43 9.66
C VAL A 69 1.81 -5.14 9.92
N ALA A 70 1.38 -4.02 9.35
CA ALA A 70 2.05 -2.74 9.57
C ALA A 70 2.01 -2.30 11.05
N ALA A 71 0.88 -2.52 11.73
CA ALA A 71 0.71 -2.21 13.15
C ALA A 71 1.56 -3.13 14.04
N ALA A 72 1.62 -4.43 13.74
CA ALA A 72 2.48 -5.39 14.42
C ALA A 72 3.97 -4.98 14.37
N LEU A 73 4.42 -4.50 13.21
CA LEU A 73 5.78 -3.99 12.99
C LEU A 73 6.02 -2.59 13.56
N ARG A 74 4.97 -1.87 13.98
CA ARG A 74 5.01 -0.47 14.45
C ARG A 74 5.69 0.47 13.43
N ASP A 75 5.47 0.23 12.15
CA ASP A 75 5.99 1.07 11.07
C ASP A 75 5.01 2.24 10.79
N GLN A 76 5.41 3.45 11.15
CA GLN A 76 4.55 4.63 11.01
C GLN A 76 4.12 4.88 9.58
N HIS A 77 5.06 4.73 8.66
CA HIS A 77 4.85 5.04 7.27
C HIS A 77 3.90 4.02 6.66
N ALA A 78 4.15 2.73 6.91
CA ALA A 78 3.31 1.65 6.43
C ALA A 78 1.89 1.73 7.02
N VAL A 79 1.74 1.92 8.33
CA VAL A 79 0.42 1.99 8.99
C VAL A 79 -0.39 3.14 8.38
N ARG A 80 0.18 4.34 8.30
CA ARG A 80 -0.53 5.50 7.74
C ARG A 80 -0.86 5.33 6.26
N ALA A 81 0.04 4.74 5.47
CA ALA A 81 -0.20 4.47 4.06
C ALA A 81 -1.36 3.47 3.85
N GLN A 82 -1.40 2.38 4.62
CA GLN A 82 -2.49 1.41 4.51
C GLN A 82 -3.83 1.98 5.01
N LEU A 83 -3.83 2.75 6.09
CA LEU A 83 -5.03 3.43 6.60
C LEU A 83 -5.58 4.46 5.60
N ALA A 84 -4.72 5.25 4.95
CA ALA A 84 -5.13 6.27 3.97
C ALA A 84 -5.87 5.64 2.78
N GLY A 85 -5.44 4.46 2.33
CA GLY A 85 -6.08 3.70 1.25
C GLY A 85 -7.27 2.83 1.69
N ALA A 86 -7.56 2.74 3.00
CA ALA A 86 -8.54 1.79 3.53
C ALA A 86 -9.99 2.12 3.09
N LYS A 87 -10.37 3.40 3.14
CA LYS A 87 -11.71 3.86 2.71
C LYS A 87 -11.95 3.58 1.22
N ASN A 88 -10.91 3.69 0.39
CA ASN A 88 -11.00 3.48 -1.07
C ASN A 88 -11.35 2.03 -1.45
N VAL A 89 -11.14 1.08 -0.54
CA VAL A 89 -11.50 -0.32 -0.72
C VAL A 89 -12.66 -0.76 0.18
N GLY A 90 -13.39 0.21 0.76
CA GLY A 90 -14.60 -0.03 1.56
C GLY A 90 -14.35 -0.54 2.97
N CYS A 91 -13.13 -0.41 3.53
CA CYS A 91 -12.90 -0.67 4.94
C CYS A 91 -13.54 0.42 5.80
N THR A 92 -14.27 0.01 6.83
CA THR A 92 -14.80 0.89 7.88
C THR A 92 -13.80 1.03 9.02
N LYS A 93 -13.93 2.11 9.82
CA LYS A 93 -13.12 2.29 11.03
C LYS A 93 -13.32 1.13 12.03
N ALA A 94 -14.55 0.61 12.13
CA ALA A 94 -14.88 -0.52 13.00
C ALA A 94 -14.17 -1.82 12.60
N GLU A 95 -14.11 -2.12 11.30
CA GLU A 95 -13.39 -3.30 10.80
C GLU A 95 -11.88 -3.20 11.04
N VAL A 96 -11.30 -2.01 10.88
CA VAL A 96 -9.87 -1.80 11.17
C VAL A 96 -9.60 -1.95 12.67
N GLU A 97 -10.47 -1.40 13.51
CA GLU A 97 -10.41 -1.55 14.96
C GLU A 97 -10.46 -3.04 15.38
N GLU A 98 -11.33 -3.83 14.78
CA GLU A 98 -11.40 -5.27 15.03
C GLU A 98 -10.11 -5.99 14.61
N ALA A 99 -9.55 -5.66 13.45
CA ALA A 99 -8.26 -6.19 13.00
C ALA A 99 -7.10 -5.81 13.95
N LEU A 100 -7.12 -4.60 14.52
CA LEU A 100 -6.13 -4.18 15.52
C LEU A 100 -6.25 -4.99 16.82
N ARG A 101 -7.45 -5.43 17.22
CA ARG A 101 -7.63 -6.32 18.38
C ARG A 101 -7.08 -7.73 18.12
N VAL A 102 -7.17 -8.24 16.89
CA VAL A 102 -6.47 -9.47 16.51
C VAL A 102 -4.94 -9.25 16.58
N THR A 103 -4.48 -8.10 16.12
CA THR A 103 -3.06 -7.72 16.20
C THR A 103 -2.59 -7.61 17.65
N PHE A 104 -3.43 -7.06 18.55
CA PHE A 104 -3.17 -7.01 19.99
C PHE A 104 -2.91 -8.40 20.57
N LEU A 105 -3.79 -9.35 20.25
CA LEU A 105 -3.71 -10.72 20.76
C LEU A 105 -2.37 -11.39 20.40
N LEU A 106 -1.83 -11.13 19.20
CA LEU A 106 -0.64 -11.82 18.68
C LEU A 106 0.67 -11.02 18.82
N SER A 107 0.59 -9.69 18.92
CA SER A 107 1.77 -8.80 18.91
C SER A 107 1.84 -7.86 20.13
N GLY A 108 0.89 -7.97 21.05
CA GLY A 108 0.87 -7.25 22.32
C GLY A 108 0.35 -5.82 22.23
N MET A 109 0.15 -5.21 23.40
CA MET A 109 -0.43 -3.87 23.54
C MET A 109 0.30 -2.77 22.74
N PRO A 110 1.64 -2.77 22.63
CA PRO A 110 2.33 -1.76 21.84
C PRO A 110 1.91 -1.71 20.37
N ALA A 111 1.63 -2.85 19.73
CA ALA A 111 1.15 -2.88 18.35
C ALA A 111 -0.26 -2.29 18.21
N TYR A 112 -1.13 -2.60 19.16
CA TYR A 112 -2.50 -2.08 19.20
C TYR A 112 -2.54 -0.57 19.40
N VAL A 113 -1.88 -0.05 20.45
CA VAL A 113 -1.87 1.38 20.75
C VAL A 113 -1.29 2.17 19.56
N TYR A 114 -0.22 1.63 18.96
CA TYR A 114 0.40 2.23 17.79
C TYR A 114 -0.55 2.27 16.58
N GLY A 115 -1.20 1.15 16.24
CA GLY A 115 -2.18 1.13 15.15
C GLY A 115 -3.39 2.04 15.43
N ARG A 116 -3.87 2.05 16.68
CA ARG A 116 -5.08 2.78 17.10
C ARG A 116 -4.90 4.29 17.06
N ALA A 117 -3.77 4.81 17.56
CA ALA A 117 -3.49 6.24 17.49
C ALA A 117 -3.50 6.74 16.03
N GLN A 118 -2.94 5.96 15.11
CA GLN A 118 -2.86 6.32 13.69
C GLN A 118 -4.23 6.17 13.01
N LEU A 119 -5.03 5.18 13.42
CA LEU A 119 -6.40 5.01 12.96
C LEU A 119 -7.26 6.23 13.30
N ASP A 120 -7.15 6.74 14.52
CA ASP A 120 -7.90 7.92 14.97
C ASP A 120 -7.51 9.20 14.21
N ASP A 121 -6.24 9.34 13.86
CA ASP A 121 -5.75 10.46 13.04
C ASP A 121 -6.23 10.40 11.59
N VAL A 122 -6.14 9.21 10.96
CA VAL A 122 -6.27 9.05 9.51
C VAL A 122 -7.72 8.77 9.09
N MET A 123 -8.46 7.97 9.85
CA MET A 123 -9.84 7.59 9.53
C MET A 123 -10.82 8.33 10.44
N LYS A 124 -11.07 9.60 10.12
CA LYS A 124 -12.15 10.42 10.70
C LYS A 124 -13.52 10.01 10.17
#